data_AF-A0A9P9AUM5-F1
#
_entry.id   AF-A0A9P9AUM5-F1
#
_cell.length_a   1.000
_cell.length_b   1.000
_cell.length_c   1.000
_cell.angle_alpha   90.00
_cell.angle_beta   90.00
_cell.angle_gamma   90.00
#
_symmetry.space_group_name_H-M   'P 1'
#
loop_
_entity.id
_entity.type
_entity.pdbx_description
1 polymer ?
#
loop_
_entity_poly.entity_id
_entity_poly.type
_entity_poly.pdbx_seq_one_letter_code
_entity_poly.pdbx_strand_id
1 'polypeptide(L)'
;MAQLSDIQHLPRAVKLAAVSSRSKLFRQWIYVPAGIMVALVACFGIDSLFKKLNVSFPASVACLVLLFLGLIALEAVLGNHRTKKLIAVIDVPFGWSLRWMGVFFTPSFVLLPLSPPIGVVEVFKIIAVFIIGFFIMMAMAAWLTRGIQLAIGTSKRAETQRAEELGRRTPDIPVSSTPTTPGVSRRTSFSQATSMIPLVNMPESAPSSGPPSVPSSVPPSRPQSPPQLRLQSHHYANGHGPETSSDSFSRPVYLTQIPVPPPVAERWAASISANLDLSTYAALFLFVGIPLYYTTGYAMPLHLAVNILAYMAALAVPGPCRQYLHPVLVSSLLTVLVIWALAAIRGDSLDTALGVYRTGAKYLELWEDPETKKLPGAGDIFNTALDASIVALALPMFQYRRELRTHFVSIVAPNVAISVASLLAYPPLCKAIGISATRSLAFASRSLTLALAVPATANLGGDSNTVAAIAIVSGIMGVILGSRILKWLRVPEDDYVTRGVTLGVNSSAIATAVLLRTDPRAAALSSLSMSLFGTVTVLFTSIPPIATFVRSLVGL
;
A
#
# COMPACT_ATOMS: atom_id res chain seq x y z
N MET A 1 -27.51 35.60 -17.22
CA MET A 1 -26.28 36.16 -17.83
C MET A 1 -24.99 35.69 -17.15
N ALA A 2 -24.88 35.68 -15.81
CA ALA A 2 -23.61 35.41 -15.09
C ALA A 2 -22.82 34.12 -15.45
N GLN A 3 -23.44 33.07 -15.98
CA GLN A 3 -22.71 31.87 -16.42
C GLN A 3 -21.98 32.01 -17.76
N LEU A 4 -22.34 33.00 -18.61
CA LEU A 4 -21.70 33.22 -19.92
C LEU A 4 -20.36 33.95 -19.81
N SER A 5 -20.17 34.78 -18.77
CA SER A 5 -18.90 35.45 -18.47
C SER A 5 -17.80 34.47 -18.05
N ASP A 6 -18.14 33.43 -17.27
CA ASP A 6 -17.17 32.43 -16.79
C ASP A 6 -16.51 31.65 -17.94
N ILE A 7 -17.26 31.38 -19.01
CA ILE A 7 -16.76 30.66 -20.20
C ILE A 7 -15.64 31.46 -20.89
N GLN A 8 -15.69 32.80 -20.87
CA GLN A 8 -14.64 33.64 -21.45
C GLN A 8 -13.30 33.51 -20.70
N HIS A 9 -13.31 33.05 -19.45
CA HIS A 9 -12.10 32.79 -18.67
C HIS A 9 -11.54 31.37 -18.88
N LEU A 10 -12.31 30.45 -19.46
CA LEU A 10 -11.89 29.06 -19.73
C LEU A 10 -10.58 28.93 -20.53
N PRO A 11 -10.35 29.62 -21.67
CA PRO A 11 -9.08 29.49 -22.40
C PRO A 11 -7.88 30.02 -21.60
N ARG A 12 -8.08 31.05 -20.76
CA ARG A 12 -7.05 31.57 -19.85
C ARG A 12 -6.78 30.59 -18.70
N ALA A 13 -7.81 29.93 -18.18
CA ALA A 13 -7.71 28.88 -17.16
C ALA A 13 -6.99 27.62 -17.70
N VAL A 14 -7.32 27.17 -18.92
CA VAL A 14 -6.64 26.05 -19.59
C VAL A 14 -5.16 26.36 -19.82
N LYS A 15 -4.84 27.57 -20.30
CA LYS A 15 -3.43 28.01 -20.46
C LYS A 15 -2.69 28.06 -19.12
N LEU A 16 -3.34 28.55 -18.05
CA LEU A 16 -2.77 28.57 -16.70
C LEU A 16 -2.52 27.16 -16.16
N ALA A 17 -3.50 26.25 -16.29
CA ALA A 17 -3.43 24.86 -15.87
C ALA A 17 -2.35 24.09 -16.63
N ALA A 18 -2.21 24.31 -17.94
CA ALA A 18 -1.16 23.68 -18.76
C ALA A 18 0.25 24.15 -18.34
N VAL A 19 0.43 25.45 -18.07
CA VAL A 19 1.71 26.01 -17.62
C VAL A 19 2.05 25.51 -16.21
N SER A 20 1.13 25.59 -15.24
CA SER A 20 1.37 25.12 -13.86
C SER A 20 1.59 23.61 -13.79
N SER A 21 0.87 22.84 -14.61
CA SER A 21 1.00 21.38 -14.65
C SER A 21 2.19 20.90 -15.49
N ARG A 22 2.89 21.75 -16.27
CA ARG A 22 3.92 21.32 -17.24
C ARG A 22 5.00 20.41 -16.62
N SER A 23 5.49 20.74 -15.41
CA SER A 23 6.50 19.92 -14.72
C SER A 23 5.92 18.58 -14.19
N LYS A 24 4.67 18.60 -13.70
CA LYS A 24 3.91 17.41 -13.28
C LYS A 24 3.71 16.46 -14.47
N LEU A 25 3.25 17.02 -15.61
CA LEU A 25 3.00 16.29 -16.85
C LEU A 25 4.29 15.69 -17.43
N PHE A 26 5.39 16.45 -17.50
CA PHE A 26 6.68 15.91 -17.96
C PHE A 26 7.14 14.71 -17.11
N ARG A 27 6.99 14.80 -15.77
CA ARG A 27 7.27 13.69 -14.87
C ARG A 27 6.33 12.49 -15.12
N GLN A 28 5.01 12.72 -15.24
CA GLN A 28 4.01 11.66 -15.43
C GLN A 28 4.08 10.96 -16.80
N TRP A 29 4.40 11.67 -17.88
CA TRP A 29 4.26 11.17 -19.26
C TRP A 29 5.58 10.75 -19.91
N ILE A 30 6.73 11.20 -19.39
CA ILE A 30 8.06 10.82 -19.93
C ILE A 30 8.86 10.07 -18.86
N TYR A 31 9.04 10.69 -17.69
CA TYR A 31 9.95 10.16 -16.67
C TYR A 31 9.42 8.90 -15.97
N VAL A 32 8.12 8.86 -15.65
CA VAL A 32 7.46 7.68 -15.07
C VAL A 32 7.51 6.49 -16.05
N PRO A 33 7.04 6.59 -17.32
CA PRO A 33 7.17 5.49 -18.28
C PRO A 33 8.61 5.01 -18.49
N ALA A 34 9.57 5.93 -18.65
CA ALA A 34 10.99 5.55 -18.81
C ALA A 34 11.53 4.74 -17.61
N GLY A 35 11.22 5.16 -16.38
CA GLY A 35 11.64 4.45 -15.17
C GLY A 35 10.93 3.10 -14.96
N ILE A 36 9.66 2.98 -15.38
CA ILE A 36 8.95 1.69 -15.41
C ILE A 36 9.57 0.76 -16.45
N MET A 37 9.87 1.24 -17.66
CA MET A 37 10.53 0.45 -18.71
C MET A 37 11.89 -0.09 -18.26
N VAL A 38 12.71 0.70 -17.55
CA VAL A 38 13.98 0.22 -16.97
C VAL A 38 13.75 -0.94 -15.98
N ALA A 39 12.71 -0.90 -15.15
CA ALA A 39 12.37 -1.99 -14.25
C ALA A 39 11.88 -3.25 -15.00
N LEU A 40 11.12 -3.08 -16.08
CA LEU A 40 10.66 -4.19 -16.92
C LEU A 40 11.80 -4.85 -17.71
N VAL A 41 12.75 -4.06 -18.23
CA VAL A 41 13.97 -4.57 -18.87
C VAL A 41 14.83 -5.35 -17.86
N ALA A 42 14.94 -4.87 -16.61
CA ALA A 42 15.62 -5.62 -15.56
C ALA A 42 14.91 -6.96 -15.25
N CYS A 43 13.58 -6.97 -15.20
CA CYS A 43 12.81 -8.21 -15.02
C CYS A 43 13.00 -9.17 -16.22
N PHE A 44 12.94 -8.68 -17.46
CA PHE A 44 13.18 -9.49 -18.66
C PHE A 44 14.58 -10.10 -18.69
N GLY A 45 15.61 -9.35 -18.27
CA GLY A 45 16.97 -9.87 -18.15
C GLY A 45 17.13 -10.99 -17.11
N ILE A 46 16.42 -10.90 -15.98
CA ILE A 46 16.40 -11.94 -14.95
C ILE A 46 15.54 -13.15 -15.37
N ASP A 47 14.41 -12.93 -16.03
CA ASP A 47 13.58 -14.00 -16.61
C ASP A 47 14.34 -14.82 -17.66
N SER A 48 15.04 -14.12 -18.57
CA SER A 48 15.95 -14.70 -19.56
C SER A 48 17.08 -15.52 -18.93
N LEU A 49 17.56 -15.12 -17.75
CA LEU A 49 18.58 -15.87 -17.00
C LEU A 49 17.97 -17.11 -16.32
N PHE A 50 16.81 -16.98 -15.69
CA PHE A 50 16.12 -18.11 -15.05
C PHE A 50 15.71 -19.20 -16.04
N LYS A 51 15.22 -18.83 -17.23
CA LYS A 51 14.94 -19.79 -18.32
C LYS A 51 16.18 -20.57 -18.72
N LYS A 52 17.33 -19.89 -18.90
CA LYS A 52 18.63 -20.53 -19.22
C LYS A 52 19.16 -21.45 -18.12
N LEU A 53 18.76 -21.20 -16.86
CA LEU A 53 19.11 -22.03 -15.70
C LEU A 53 18.02 -23.07 -15.35
N ASN A 54 16.93 -23.15 -16.13
CA ASN A 54 15.73 -23.95 -15.85
C ASN A 54 15.12 -23.72 -14.45
N VAL A 55 15.15 -22.46 -13.96
CA VAL A 55 14.67 -22.06 -12.63
C VAL A 55 13.25 -21.50 -12.74
N SER A 56 12.28 -22.20 -12.15
CA SER A 56 10.88 -21.74 -12.09
C SER A 56 10.67 -20.71 -10.97
N PHE A 57 11.13 -19.46 -11.18
CA PHE A 57 11.00 -18.37 -10.20
C PHE A 57 10.62 -17.02 -10.82
N PRO A 58 9.70 -16.22 -10.24
CA PRO A 58 9.30 -14.93 -10.80
C PRO A 58 10.38 -13.86 -10.79
N ALA A 59 10.75 -13.38 -11.97
CA ALA A 59 11.77 -12.35 -12.16
C ALA A 59 11.48 -11.04 -11.41
N SER A 60 10.22 -10.61 -11.29
CA SER A 60 9.86 -9.39 -10.55
C SER A 60 10.12 -9.49 -9.04
N VAL A 61 9.96 -10.67 -8.43
CA VAL A 61 10.29 -10.93 -7.02
C VAL A 61 11.81 -11.01 -6.83
N ALA A 62 12.54 -11.58 -7.81
CA ALA A 62 14.00 -11.58 -7.80
C ALA A 62 14.56 -10.15 -7.92
N CYS A 63 14.06 -9.35 -8.87
CA CYS A 63 14.44 -7.95 -9.03
C CYS A 63 14.14 -7.09 -7.79
N LEU A 64 13.03 -7.34 -7.09
CA LEU A 64 12.74 -6.74 -5.78
C LEU A 64 13.86 -7.00 -4.76
N VAL A 65 14.26 -8.26 -4.58
CA VAL A 65 15.32 -8.64 -3.63
C VAL A 65 16.68 -8.12 -4.08
N LEU A 66 17.03 -8.28 -5.36
CA LEU A 66 18.29 -7.81 -5.94
C LEU A 66 18.44 -6.29 -5.83
N LEU A 67 17.38 -5.51 -6.07
CA LEU A 67 17.42 -4.06 -5.93
C LEU A 67 17.53 -3.63 -4.47
N PHE A 68 16.82 -4.29 -3.54
CA PHE A 68 16.93 -4.04 -2.11
C PHE A 68 18.36 -4.27 -1.59
N LEU A 69 18.97 -5.41 -1.94
CA LEU A 69 20.36 -5.72 -1.60
C LEU A 69 21.35 -4.79 -2.32
N GLY A 70 21.09 -4.47 -3.59
CA GLY A 70 21.89 -3.53 -4.38
C GLY A 70 21.93 -2.13 -3.78
N LEU A 71 20.79 -1.61 -3.29
CA LEU A 71 20.73 -0.31 -2.60
C LEU A 71 21.49 -0.34 -1.25
N ILE A 72 21.49 -1.47 -0.53
CA ILE A 72 22.29 -1.66 0.70
C ILE A 72 23.78 -1.63 0.37
N ALA A 73 24.22 -2.38 -0.64
CA ALA A 73 25.61 -2.33 -1.12
C ALA A 73 26.00 -0.92 -1.60
N LEU A 74 25.09 -0.22 -2.28
CA LEU A 74 25.32 1.15 -2.75
C LEU A 74 25.49 2.15 -1.59
N GLU A 75 24.71 2.04 -0.51
CA GLU A 75 24.92 2.85 0.70
C GLU A 75 26.28 2.56 1.35
N ALA A 76 26.71 1.30 1.38
CA ALA A 76 28.00 0.91 1.93
C ALA A 76 29.20 1.44 1.11
N VAL A 77 29.09 1.48 -0.22
CA VAL A 77 30.18 1.87 -1.13
C VAL A 77 30.21 3.39 -1.43
N LEU A 78 29.05 4.01 -1.70
CA LEU A 78 28.96 5.41 -2.13
C LEU A 78 28.49 6.38 -1.03
N GLY A 79 28.08 5.84 0.12
CA GLY A 79 27.62 6.61 1.27
C GLY A 79 26.18 7.16 1.12
N ASN A 80 25.53 7.31 2.27
CA ASN A 80 24.12 7.71 2.41
C ASN A 80 23.71 8.93 1.56
N HIS A 81 24.56 9.96 1.43
CA HIS A 81 24.23 11.17 0.65
C HIS A 81 24.12 10.91 -0.86
N ARG A 82 25.01 10.08 -1.46
CA ARG A 82 24.92 9.74 -2.90
C ARG A 82 23.75 8.79 -3.14
N THR A 83 23.58 7.78 -2.29
CA THR A 83 22.46 6.81 -2.37
C THR A 83 21.10 7.50 -2.24
N LYS A 84 20.94 8.50 -1.37
CA LYS A 84 19.72 9.32 -1.29
C LYS A 84 19.41 10.08 -2.59
N LYS A 85 20.41 10.58 -3.31
CA LYS A 85 20.20 11.24 -4.62
C LYS A 85 19.72 10.25 -5.69
N LEU A 86 20.26 9.04 -5.72
CA LEU A 86 19.76 7.99 -6.63
C LEU A 86 18.34 7.53 -6.26
N ILE A 87 18.03 7.40 -4.97
CA ILE A 87 16.68 7.05 -4.52
C ILE A 87 15.66 8.13 -4.91
N ALA A 88 16.01 9.41 -4.82
CA ALA A 88 15.14 10.51 -5.27
C ALA A 88 14.88 10.53 -6.79
N VAL A 89 15.73 9.88 -7.59
CA VAL A 89 15.55 9.62 -9.03
C VAL A 89 14.57 8.44 -9.22
N ILE A 90 14.79 7.32 -8.51
CA ILE A 90 14.00 6.10 -8.63
C ILE A 90 12.59 6.23 -8.00
N ASP A 91 12.40 7.04 -6.96
CA ASP A 91 11.10 7.21 -6.28
C ASP A 91 9.99 7.78 -7.18
N VAL A 92 10.31 8.57 -8.21
CA VAL A 92 9.26 9.16 -9.06
C VAL A 92 8.50 8.10 -9.88
N PRO A 93 9.14 7.23 -10.69
CA PRO A 93 8.46 6.10 -11.35
C PRO A 93 7.91 5.08 -10.35
N PHE A 94 8.67 4.76 -9.29
CA PHE A 94 8.31 3.67 -8.38
C PHE A 94 7.20 4.05 -7.41
N GLY A 95 7.22 5.28 -6.87
CA GLY A 95 6.13 5.86 -6.09
C GLY A 95 4.88 6.16 -6.91
N TRP A 96 4.98 6.35 -8.23
CA TRP A 96 3.79 6.26 -9.10
C TRP A 96 3.26 4.82 -9.13
N SER A 97 4.12 3.83 -9.38
CA SER A 97 3.76 2.41 -9.44
C SER A 97 3.04 1.97 -8.15
N LEU A 98 3.65 2.18 -6.98
CA LEU A 98 3.10 1.81 -5.67
C LEU A 98 1.75 2.47 -5.34
N ARG A 99 1.50 3.72 -5.79
CA ARG A 99 0.19 4.36 -5.63
C ARG A 99 -0.90 3.64 -6.43
N TRP A 100 -0.59 3.26 -7.67
CA TRP A 100 -1.51 2.63 -8.61
C TRP A 100 -1.59 1.10 -8.49
N MET A 101 -0.64 0.47 -7.80
CA MET A 101 -0.55 -0.98 -7.52
C MET A 101 -1.89 -1.68 -7.22
N GLY A 102 -2.82 -1.00 -6.55
CA GLY A 102 -4.19 -1.49 -6.33
C GLY A 102 -4.96 -1.81 -7.62
N VAL A 103 -4.92 -0.95 -8.65
CA VAL A 103 -5.61 -1.23 -9.93
C VAL A 103 -4.91 -2.33 -10.73
N PHE A 104 -3.60 -2.50 -10.54
CA PHE A 104 -2.85 -3.56 -11.22
C PHE A 104 -3.20 -4.97 -10.74
N PHE A 105 -3.95 -5.11 -9.63
CA PHE A 105 -4.53 -6.37 -9.17
C PHE A 105 -5.95 -6.67 -9.70
N THR A 106 -6.65 -5.72 -10.32
CA THR A 106 -8.01 -6.00 -10.84
C THR A 106 -8.08 -7.13 -11.88
N PRO A 107 -7.07 -7.39 -12.74
CA PRO A 107 -7.16 -8.46 -13.73
C PRO A 107 -7.48 -9.83 -13.14
N SER A 108 -6.90 -10.16 -11.98
CA SER A 108 -7.15 -11.42 -11.30
C SER A 108 -8.62 -11.60 -10.90
N PHE A 109 -9.30 -10.51 -10.54
CA PHE A 109 -10.72 -10.53 -10.16
C PHE A 109 -11.65 -10.43 -11.37
N VAL A 110 -11.28 -9.65 -12.39
CA VAL A 110 -12.04 -9.51 -13.64
C VAL A 110 -12.14 -10.85 -14.39
N LEU A 111 -11.12 -11.69 -14.27
CA LEU A 111 -11.07 -13.03 -14.90
C LEU A 111 -11.68 -14.15 -14.04
N LEU A 112 -12.16 -13.88 -12.82
CA LEU A 112 -12.79 -14.91 -11.98
C LEU A 112 -13.98 -15.65 -12.64
N PRO A 113 -14.86 -15.02 -13.43
CA PRO A 113 -15.95 -15.73 -14.11
C PRO A 113 -15.49 -16.84 -15.07
N LEU A 114 -14.25 -16.77 -15.59
CA LEU A 114 -13.67 -17.78 -16.49
C LEU A 114 -13.13 -19.03 -15.75
N SER A 115 -13.23 -19.10 -14.41
CA SER A 115 -12.73 -20.27 -13.67
C SER A 115 -13.56 -21.52 -14.04
N PRO A 116 -12.93 -22.68 -14.33
CA PRO A 116 -13.65 -23.88 -14.75
C PRO A 116 -14.64 -24.34 -13.67
N PRO A 117 -15.84 -24.84 -14.05
CA PRO A 117 -16.88 -25.21 -13.10
C PRO A 117 -16.43 -26.38 -12.20
N ILE A 118 -16.35 -26.12 -10.89
CA ILE A 118 -16.08 -27.12 -9.86
C ILE A 118 -17.43 -27.62 -9.32
N GLY A 119 -17.54 -28.93 -9.06
CA GLY A 119 -18.78 -29.52 -8.51
C GLY A 119 -19.16 -28.89 -7.17
N VAL A 120 -20.43 -28.51 -7.01
CA VAL A 120 -20.92 -27.68 -5.89
C VAL A 120 -20.50 -28.20 -4.50
N VAL A 121 -20.53 -29.52 -4.28
CA VAL A 121 -20.11 -30.15 -3.02
C VAL A 121 -18.61 -29.95 -2.76
N GLU A 122 -17.77 -30.02 -3.79
CA GLU A 122 -16.33 -29.78 -3.68
C GLU A 122 -16.02 -28.29 -3.50
N VAL A 123 -16.80 -27.38 -4.11
CA VAL A 123 -16.74 -25.94 -3.83
C VAL A 123 -17.00 -25.65 -2.35
N PHE A 124 -18.04 -26.22 -1.75
CA PHE A 124 -18.31 -26.03 -0.32
C PHE A 124 -17.19 -26.56 0.57
N LYS A 125 -16.59 -27.72 0.24
CA LYS A 125 -15.40 -28.24 0.95
C LYS A 125 -14.20 -27.28 0.83
N ILE A 126 -13.90 -26.82 -0.38
CA ILE A 126 -12.82 -25.88 -0.68
C ILE A 126 -13.02 -24.58 0.13
N ILE A 127 -14.22 -24.01 0.13
CA ILE A 127 -14.56 -22.79 0.89
C ILE A 127 -14.41 -23.03 2.41
N ALA A 128 -14.91 -24.15 2.94
CA ALA A 128 -14.82 -24.45 4.37
C ALA A 128 -13.37 -24.59 4.85
N VAL A 129 -12.57 -25.40 4.16
CA VAL A 129 -11.13 -25.59 4.47
C VAL A 129 -10.37 -24.27 4.28
N PHE A 130 -10.69 -23.51 3.23
CA PHE A 130 -10.07 -22.22 2.97
C PHE A 130 -10.35 -21.22 4.10
N ILE A 131 -11.60 -21.02 4.51
CA ILE A 131 -11.97 -20.05 5.54
C ILE A 131 -11.36 -20.45 6.89
N ILE A 132 -11.53 -21.70 7.31
CA ILE A 132 -11.01 -22.21 8.59
C ILE A 132 -9.47 -22.11 8.61
N GLY A 133 -8.81 -22.58 7.54
CA GLY A 133 -7.35 -22.48 7.38
C GLY A 133 -6.84 -21.03 7.30
N PHE A 134 -7.64 -20.10 6.77
CA PHE A 134 -7.30 -18.67 6.77
C PHE A 134 -7.27 -18.10 8.19
N PHE A 135 -8.31 -18.35 9.01
CA PHE A 135 -8.31 -17.91 10.42
C PHE A 135 -7.19 -18.59 11.23
N ILE A 136 -7.00 -19.90 11.08
CA ILE A 136 -5.95 -20.66 11.80
C ILE A 136 -4.55 -20.13 11.42
N MET A 137 -4.27 -19.91 10.14
CA MET A 137 -2.93 -19.49 9.71
C MET A 137 -2.66 -17.99 9.95
N MET A 138 -3.70 -17.15 10.02
CA MET A 138 -3.59 -15.79 10.58
C MET A 138 -3.25 -15.83 12.07
N ALA A 139 -3.92 -16.67 12.87
CA ALA A 139 -3.65 -16.83 14.29
C ALA A 139 -2.26 -17.39 14.58
N MET A 140 -1.88 -18.49 13.89
CA MET A 140 -0.57 -19.11 13.99
C MET A 140 0.55 -18.15 13.59
N ALA A 141 0.40 -17.40 12.49
CA ALA A 141 1.40 -16.42 12.07
C ALA A 141 1.56 -15.28 13.09
N ALA A 142 0.44 -14.78 13.63
CA ALA A 142 0.46 -13.72 14.64
C ALA A 142 1.11 -14.18 15.96
N TRP A 143 0.69 -15.33 16.49
CA TRP A 143 1.22 -15.86 17.75
C TRP A 143 2.67 -16.32 17.64
N LEU A 144 3.07 -16.95 16.53
CA LEU A 144 4.47 -17.36 16.32
C LEU A 144 5.39 -16.15 16.19
N THR A 145 4.99 -15.12 15.42
CA THR A 145 5.77 -13.88 15.29
C THR A 145 5.89 -13.18 16.65
N ARG A 146 4.78 -12.97 17.35
CA ARG A 146 4.76 -12.30 18.66
C ARG A 146 5.51 -13.10 19.74
N GLY A 147 5.39 -14.42 19.75
CA GLY A 147 6.12 -15.30 20.67
C GLY A 147 7.63 -15.18 20.48
N ILE A 148 8.10 -15.16 19.22
CA ILE A 148 9.52 -14.97 18.89
C ILE A 148 9.97 -13.53 19.22
N GLN A 149 9.12 -12.50 19.04
CA GLN A 149 9.45 -11.13 19.48
C GLN A 149 9.56 -11.00 21.01
N LEU A 150 8.76 -11.73 21.77
CA LEU A 150 8.82 -11.76 23.23
C LEU A 150 10.06 -12.54 23.71
N ALA A 151 10.34 -13.70 23.13
CA ALA A 151 11.49 -14.54 23.48
C ALA A 151 12.85 -13.86 23.22
N ILE A 152 12.97 -13.07 22.14
CA ILE A 152 14.20 -12.31 21.82
C ILE A 152 14.19 -10.92 22.49
N GLY A 153 13.08 -10.53 23.16
CA GLY A 153 12.93 -9.22 23.79
C GLY A 153 12.85 -8.04 22.82
N THR A 154 12.62 -8.28 21.52
CA THR A 154 12.55 -7.24 20.49
C THR A 154 11.29 -6.37 20.59
N SER A 155 10.20 -6.86 21.21
CA SER A 155 8.97 -6.08 21.48
C SER A 155 9.30 -4.74 22.16
N LYS A 156 10.02 -4.79 23.29
CA LYS A 156 10.41 -3.58 24.04
C LYS A 156 11.26 -2.62 23.20
N ARG A 157 12.11 -3.13 22.30
CA ARG A 157 12.93 -2.28 21.42
C ARG A 157 12.11 -1.57 20.35
N ALA A 158 11.09 -2.22 19.78
CA ALA A 158 10.17 -1.58 18.84
C ALA A 158 9.34 -0.47 19.53
N GLU A 159 8.86 -0.74 20.75
CA GLU A 159 8.18 0.25 21.60
C GLU A 159 9.09 1.47 21.89
N THR A 160 10.34 1.25 22.33
CA THR A 160 11.29 2.34 22.60
C THR A 160 11.65 3.13 21.34
N GLN A 161 11.92 2.47 20.20
CA GLN A 161 12.24 3.15 18.94
C GLN A 161 11.09 4.05 18.48
N ARG A 162 9.84 3.56 18.57
CA ARG A 162 8.65 4.34 18.23
C ARG A 162 8.49 5.56 19.15
N ALA A 163 8.82 5.45 20.44
CA ALA A 163 8.82 6.58 21.37
C ALA A 163 9.92 7.62 21.04
N GLU A 164 11.15 7.16 20.74
CA GLU A 164 12.25 8.04 20.32
C GLU A 164 11.93 8.81 19.02
N GLU A 165 11.27 8.17 18.06
CA GLU A 165 10.91 8.77 16.77
C GLU A 165 9.67 9.66 16.82
N LEU A 166 8.75 9.44 17.75
CA LEU A 166 7.71 10.41 18.08
C LEU A 166 8.31 11.70 18.70
N GLY A 167 9.45 11.58 19.40
CA GLY A 167 10.25 12.73 19.83
C GLY A 167 11.12 13.35 18.72
N ARG A 168 11.70 12.53 17.83
CA ARG A 168 12.54 12.97 16.70
C ARG A 168 11.81 12.90 15.36
N ARG A 169 11.30 14.06 14.90
CA ARG A 169 10.94 14.29 13.48
C ARG A 169 12.16 14.10 12.56
N THR A 170 12.42 12.86 12.20
CA THR A 170 13.31 12.52 11.09
C THR A 170 12.58 12.89 9.79
N PRO A 171 13.23 13.59 8.83
CA PRO A 171 12.62 13.84 7.54
C PRO A 171 12.52 12.52 6.77
N ASP A 172 11.30 11.98 6.67
CA ASP A 172 10.98 10.85 5.80
C ASP A 172 11.49 11.10 4.37
N ILE A 173 11.93 10.03 3.71
CA ILE A 173 12.12 10.08 2.26
C ILE A 173 10.71 10.25 1.67
N PRO A 174 10.43 11.33 0.90
CA PRO A 174 9.07 11.67 0.54
C PRO A 174 8.58 10.78 -0.60
N VAL A 175 8.16 9.56 -0.26
CA VAL A 175 7.34 8.68 -1.12
C VAL A 175 6.14 9.52 -1.55
N SER A 176 6.19 9.97 -2.80
CA SER A 176 5.74 11.33 -3.11
C SER A 176 4.30 11.68 -2.70
N SER A 177 4.10 12.97 -2.37
CA SER A 177 2.93 13.54 -1.70
C SER A 177 1.59 12.87 -2.04
N THR A 178 0.85 12.48 -1.01
CA THR A 178 -0.57 12.11 -1.11
C THR A 178 -1.39 13.27 -1.67
N PRO A 179 -2.47 13.00 -2.43
CA PRO A 179 -3.35 14.06 -2.93
C PRO A 179 -3.98 14.79 -1.75
N THR A 180 -3.58 16.04 -1.56
CA THR A 180 -4.13 16.92 -0.53
C THR A 180 -5.47 17.43 -1.02
N THR A 181 -6.57 16.98 -0.39
CA THR A 181 -7.89 17.58 -0.61
C THR A 181 -7.79 19.09 -0.30
N PRO A 182 -8.11 19.98 -1.25
CA PRO A 182 -8.06 21.42 -0.98
C PRO A 182 -9.11 21.78 0.06
N GLY A 183 -8.68 22.34 1.21
CA GLY A 183 -9.59 22.98 2.16
C GLY A 183 -10.09 22.14 3.36
N VAL A 184 -9.23 21.40 4.07
CA VAL A 184 -9.47 21.11 5.50
C VAL A 184 -8.20 21.37 6.32
N SER A 185 -8.22 22.41 7.15
CA SER A 185 -7.14 22.73 8.09
C SER A 185 -7.10 21.71 9.23
N ARG A 186 -6.09 20.83 9.24
CA ARG A 186 -5.94 19.76 10.26
C ARG A 186 -5.51 20.29 11.63
N ARG A 187 -6.41 20.96 12.35
CA ARG A 187 -6.34 21.20 13.81
C ARG A 187 -7.37 20.31 14.55
N THR A 188 -7.06 19.02 14.65
CA THR A 188 -7.79 18.08 15.53
C THR A 188 -6.80 17.15 16.22
N SER A 189 -6.01 17.72 17.14
CA SER A 189 -5.23 16.95 18.11
C SER A 189 -6.18 16.40 19.17
N PHE A 190 -6.66 15.16 18.98
CA PHE A 190 -7.34 14.42 20.04
C PHE A 190 -6.32 14.02 21.12
N SER A 191 -6.12 14.93 22.09
CA SER A 191 -5.52 14.60 23.37
C SER A 191 -6.64 14.44 24.38
N GLN A 192 -6.86 13.21 24.87
CA GLN A 192 -7.61 12.99 26.10
C GLN A 192 -6.70 13.34 27.28
N ALA A 193 -6.56 14.64 27.54
CA ALA A 193 -5.97 15.17 28.76
C ALA A 193 -7.10 15.59 29.70
N THR A 194 -7.55 14.66 30.55
CA THR A 194 -8.62 14.89 31.54
C THR A 194 -8.19 15.98 32.52
N SER A 195 -8.71 17.19 32.32
CA SER A 195 -8.52 18.33 33.21
C SER A 195 -9.88 18.94 33.53
N MET A 196 -10.34 18.70 34.76
CA MET A 196 -11.45 19.47 35.32
C MET A 196 -10.92 20.82 35.79
N ILE A 197 -11.57 21.90 35.39
CA ILE A 197 -11.37 23.24 35.98
C ILE A 197 -12.76 23.70 36.44
N PRO A 198 -12.97 24.02 37.73
CA PRO A 198 -14.27 24.41 38.24
C PRO A 198 -14.64 25.82 37.79
N LEU A 199 -15.94 26.05 37.62
CA LEU A 199 -16.50 27.37 37.35
C LEU A 199 -16.62 28.17 38.66
N VAL A 200 -16.21 29.43 38.66
CA VAL A 200 -16.39 30.34 39.80
C VAL A 200 -17.50 31.34 39.45
N ASN A 201 -18.51 31.41 40.31
CA ASN A 201 -19.44 32.53 40.43
C ASN A 201 -19.60 32.87 41.93
N MET A 202 -19.94 34.13 42.20
CA MET A 202 -20.10 34.77 43.52
C MET A 202 -21.35 35.67 43.45
N PRO A 203 -21.89 36.18 44.57
CA PRO A 203 -21.92 35.63 45.94
C PRO A 203 -23.35 35.66 46.54
N GLU A 204 -23.61 35.04 47.70
CA GLU A 204 -24.44 35.65 48.77
C GLU A 204 -24.47 34.88 50.11
N SER A 205 -24.66 35.63 51.21
CA SER A 205 -25.05 35.20 52.57
C SER A 205 -24.07 34.34 53.42
N ALA A 206 -24.16 34.53 54.73
CA ALA A 206 -23.46 33.85 55.83
C ALA A 206 -24.53 33.31 56.85
N PRO A 207 -24.26 32.74 58.05
CA PRO A 207 -23.08 32.91 58.92
C PRO A 207 -22.58 31.67 59.74
N SER A 208 -21.43 31.86 60.43
CA SER A 208 -20.94 31.11 61.61
C SER A 208 -20.49 29.64 61.39
N SER A 209 -19.58 29.01 62.16
CA SER A 209 -18.82 29.40 63.38
C SER A 209 -17.51 28.60 63.54
N GLY A 210 -16.46 29.14 64.20
CA GLY A 210 -15.39 28.33 64.84
C GLY A 210 -13.96 28.37 64.22
N PRO A 211 -12.91 28.71 64.99
CA PRO A 211 -11.48 28.73 64.57
C PRO A 211 -10.56 27.81 65.44
N PRO A 212 -9.21 27.94 65.50
CA PRO A 212 -8.17 27.85 64.44
C PRO A 212 -6.93 26.96 64.82
N SER A 213 -5.95 26.76 63.93
CA SER A 213 -4.54 26.49 64.30
C SER A 213 -3.51 26.71 63.16
N VAL A 214 -2.33 27.28 63.49
CA VAL A 214 -1.27 27.90 62.65
C VAL A 214 0.03 28.01 63.53
N PRO A 215 1.33 28.10 63.10
CA PRO A 215 1.95 28.39 61.77
C PRO A 215 3.20 27.55 61.31
N SER A 216 3.70 27.85 60.10
CA SER A 216 5.14 28.02 59.67
C SER A 216 6.24 26.92 59.72
N SER A 217 7.11 26.94 58.69
CA SER A 217 8.59 27.11 58.83
C SER A 217 9.26 27.40 57.46
N VAL A 218 10.52 27.90 57.44
CA VAL A 218 11.25 28.39 56.23
C VAL A 218 12.75 27.93 56.23
N PRO A 219 13.72 28.34 55.36
CA PRO A 219 14.75 27.44 54.82
C PRO A 219 16.18 27.68 55.38
N PRO A 220 17.22 26.99 54.82
CA PRO A 220 18.42 27.71 54.33
C PRO A 220 19.00 27.17 53.00
N SER A 221 20.29 27.46 52.66
CA SER A 221 20.73 27.65 51.26
C SER A 221 22.21 27.36 50.88
N ARG A 222 22.43 26.79 49.67
CA ARG A 222 23.62 26.92 48.74
C ARG A 222 25.03 26.47 49.28
N PRO A 223 26.19 26.50 48.53
CA PRO A 223 26.58 27.35 47.37
C PRO A 223 27.53 26.78 46.25
N GLN A 224 27.85 27.65 45.25
CA GLN A 224 28.95 27.61 44.22
C GLN A 224 28.89 26.53 43.09
N SER A 225 29.54 26.65 41.91
CA SER A 225 30.62 27.52 41.38
C SER A 225 30.37 27.96 39.87
N PRO A 226 31.26 28.66 39.10
CA PRO A 226 30.83 29.71 38.14
C PRO A 226 31.30 29.55 36.63
N PRO A 227 31.73 30.59 35.86
CA PRO A 227 30.87 31.40 34.95
C PRO A 227 31.39 31.51 33.48
N GLN A 228 30.68 32.25 32.59
CA GLN A 228 31.30 33.18 31.60
C GLN A 228 30.35 34.25 30.99
N LEU A 229 30.91 35.46 30.84
CA LEU A 229 30.57 36.67 30.07
C LEU A 229 29.13 36.95 29.53
N ARG A 230 28.62 38.14 29.92
CA ARG A 230 28.02 39.12 28.99
C ARG A 230 28.40 40.54 29.43
N LEU A 231 28.85 41.39 28.50
CA LEU A 231 29.31 42.76 28.76
C LEU A 231 28.17 43.78 28.53
N GLN A 232 28.08 44.84 29.35
CA GLN A 232 27.08 45.92 29.16
C GLN A 232 27.45 47.23 29.90
N SER A 233 27.61 48.33 29.16
CA SER A 233 27.60 49.75 29.60
C SER A 233 27.70 50.66 28.35
N HIS A 234 27.41 51.97 28.31
CA HIS A 234 27.19 53.03 29.32
C HIS A 234 26.08 54.04 28.90
N HIS A 235 25.42 54.66 29.90
CA HIS A 235 24.94 56.07 30.02
C HIS A 235 24.02 56.71 28.93
N TYR A 236 23.13 57.68 29.19
CA TYR A 236 22.68 58.47 30.37
C TYR A 236 21.11 58.61 30.29
N ALA A 237 20.31 59.46 30.99
CA ALA A 237 20.48 60.66 31.82
C ALA A 237 19.39 60.77 32.94
N ASN A 238 18.90 61.97 33.28
CA ASN A 238 17.97 62.27 34.40
C ASN A 238 16.61 62.88 33.94
N GLY A 239 15.53 62.70 34.71
CA GLY A 239 14.27 63.47 34.59
C GLY A 239 13.12 62.95 35.47
N HIS A 240 12.43 63.85 36.19
CA HIS A 240 11.42 63.66 37.27
C HIS A 240 10.22 62.70 37.04
N GLY A 241 9.51 62.36 38.14
CA GLY A 241 8.14 61.77 38.15
C GLY A 241 7.01 62.85 38.19
N PRO A 242 5.75 62.54 38.59
CA PRO A 242 5.26 61.39 39.36
C PRO A 242 4.14 60.57 38.66
N GLU A 243 3.11 60.12 39.40
CA GLU A 243 2.14 59.08 39.04
C GLU A 243 0.83 59.54 38.34
N THR A 244 0.04 58.54 37.90
CA THR A 244 -1.42 58.53 37.62
C THR A 244 -1.94 58.86 36.21
N SER A 245 -3.19 58.42 35.99
CA SER A 245 -4.05 58.54 34.78
C SER A 245 -3.56 57.90 33.48
N SER A 246 -4.34 56.90 33.08
CA SER A 246 -4.42 56.29 31.76
C SER A 246 -4.54 57.28 30.60
N ASP A 247 -3.80 57.05 29.52
CA ASP A 247 -4.35 57.19 28.17
C ASP A 247 -3.76 56.16 27.20
N SER A 248 -4.40 55.97 26.04
CA SER A 248 -4.34 54.74 25.25
C SER A 248 -3.31 54.77 24.10
N PHE A 249 -2.43 53.77 24.06
CA PHE A 249 -1.60 53.48 22.88
C PHE A 249 -1.57 51.98 22.51
N SER A 250 -2.33 51.66 21.46
CA SER A 250 -1.95 50.74 20.38
C SER A 250 -1.34 49.38 20.74
N ARG A 251 -2.19 48.39 21.06
CA ARG A 251 -1.87 46.99 20.72
C ARG A 251 -1.84 46.84 19.19
N PRO A 252 -0.87 46.14 18.60
CA PRO A 252 -0.88 45.87 17.16
C PRO A 252 -2.08 44.96 16.83
N VAL A 253 -3.04 45.49 16.07
CA VAL A 253 -4.17 44.71 15.55
C VAL A 253 -3.64 43.78 14.47
N TYR A 254 -3.55 42.49 14.78
CA TYR A 254 -3.33 41.45 13.79
C TYR A 254 -4.55 41.35 12.88
N LEU A 255 -4.57 42.16 11.82
CA LEU A 255 -5.51 42.03 10.72
C LEU A 255 -5.40 40.62 10.16
N THR A 256 -6.35 39.77 10.54
CA THR A 256 -6.44 38.40 10.04
C THR A 256 -6.93 38.48 8.61
N GLN A 257 -5.99 38.58 7.67
CA GLN A 257 -6.29 38.57 6.24
C GLN A 257 -7.03 37.27 5.89
N ILE A 258 -8.35 37.38 5.72
CA ILE A 258 -9.15 36.36 5.05
C ILE A 258 -8.54 36.22 3.65
N PRO A 259 -8.08 35.02 3.24
CA PRO A 259 -7.48 34.85 1.93
C PRO A 259 -8.46 35.30 0.84
N VAL A 260 -8.03 36.25 0.00
CA VAL A 260 -8.85 36.76 -1.10
C VAL A 260 -9.28 35.55 -1.95
N PRO A 261 -10.58 35.36 -2.23
CA PRO A 261 -11.04 34.23 -3.02
C PRO A 261 -10.30 34.18 -4.37
N PRO A 262 -9.67 33.05 -4.73
CA PRO A 262 -8.88 32.99 -5.96
C PRO A 262 -9.78 33.30 -7.16
N PRO A 263 -9.29 34.07 -8.15
CA PRO A 263 -10.07 34.50 -9.30
C PRO A 263 -10.62 33.31 -10.08
N VAL A 264 -11.75 33.51 -10.77
CA VAL A 264 -12.50 32.46 -11.46
C VAL A 264 -11.60 31.56 -12.33
N ALA A 265 -10.68 32.15 -13.09
CA ALA A 265 -9.72 31.40 -13.93
C ALA A 265 -8.79 30.45 -13.13
N GLU A 266 -8.40 30.79 -11.89
CA GLU A 266 -7.59 29.92 -11.04
C GLU A 266 -8.40 28.78 -10.44
N ARG A 267 -9.68 29.02 -10.11
CA ARG A 267 -10.61 27.96 -9.66
C ARG A 267 -10.84 26.94 -10.78
N TRP A 268 -11.09 27.40 -12.00
CA TRP A 268 -11.19 26.54 -13.18
C TRP A 268 -9.88 25.80 -13.45
N ALA A 269 -8.74 26.48 -13.39
CA ALA A 269 -7.44 25.84 -13.58
C ALA A 269 -7.16 24.74 -12.54
N ALA A 270 -7.46 24.99 -11.26
CA ALA A 270 -7.33 24.00 -10.19
C ALA A 270 -8.27 22.80 -10.41
N SER A 271 -9.52 23.05 -10.81
CA SER A 271 -10.50 21.99 -11.13
C SER A 271 -10.06 21.12 -12.32
N ILE A 272 -9.53 21.75 -13.38
CA ILE A 272 -8.99 21.06 -14.56
C ILE A 272 -7.76 20.23 -14.17
N SER A 273 -6.80 20.80 -13.43
CA SER A 273 -5.59 20.08 -12.97
C SER A 273 -5.88 18.96 -11.95
N ALA A 274 -7.01 19.01 -11.25
CA ALA A 274 -7.48 17.95 -10.36
C ALA A 274 -8.15 16.79 -11.12
N ASN A 275 -8.95 17.10 -12.16
CA ASN A 275 -9.71 16.11 -12.93
C ASN A 275 -9.00 15.66 -14.23
N LEU A 276 -7.74 16.04 -14.43
CA LEU A 276 -6.97 15.77 -15.66
C LEU A 276 -6.85 14.26 -15.95
N ASP A 277 -6.54 13.46 -14.92
CA ASP A 277 -6.39 12.01 -15.06
C ASP A 277 -7.74 11.37 -15.46
N LEU A 278 -8.84 11.76 -14.81
CA LEU A 278 -10.21 11.31 -15.12
C LEU A 278 -10.61 11.67 -16.56
N SER A 279 -10.35 12.92 -16.95
CA SER A 279 -10.65 13.44 -18.29
C SER A 279 -9.87 12.69 -19.37
N THR A 280 -8.62 12.32 -19.08
CA THR A 280 -7.76 11.55 -20.00
C THR A 280 -8.32 10.14 -20.24
N TYR A 281 -8.70 9.42 -19.18
CA TYR A 281 -9.26 8.07 -19.35
C TYR A 281 -10.70 8.07 -19.88
N ALA A 282 -11.49 9.10 -19.60
CA ALA A 282 -12.81 9.30 -20.22
C ALA A 282 -12.68 9.58 -21.72
N ALA A 283 -11.71 10.40 -22.14
CA ALA A 283 -11.42 10.64 -23.55
C ALA A 283 -10.89 9.37 -24.24
N LEU A 284 -10.02 8.60 -23.58
CA LEU A 284 -9.54 7.30 -24.08
C LEU A 284 -10.70 6.31 -24.26
N PHE A 285 -11.64 6.24 -23.32
CA PHE A 285 -12.84 5.41 -23.42
C PHE A 285 -13.73 5.80 -24.60
N LEU A 286 -14.11 7.09 -24.69
CA LEU A 286 -15.10 7.58 -25.66
C LEU A 286 -14.56 7.69 -27.10
N PHE A 287 -13.35 8.25 -27.28
CA PHE A 287 -12.84 8.61 -28.61
C PHE A 287 -11.88 7.58 -29.22
N VAL A 288 -11.37 6.63 -28.43
CA VAL A 288 -10.46 5.58 -28.92
C VAL A 288 -11.04 4.20 -28.63
N GLY A 289 -11.41 3.92 -27.38
CA GLY A 289 -11.88 2.61 -26.91
C GLY A 289 -13.13 2.13 -27.65
N ILE A 290 -14.21 2.91 -27.57
CA ILE A 290 -15.50 2.54 -28.22
C ILE A 290 -15.33 2.40 -29.75
N PRO A 291 -14.78 3.39 -30.49
CA PRO A 291 -14.60 3.23 -31.93
C PRO A 291 -13.74 2.02 -32.29
N LEU A 292 -12.59 1.81 -31.63
CA LEU A 292 -11.66 0.73 -31.98
C LEU A 292 -12.27 -0.65 -31.69
N TYR A 293 -12.95 -0.83 -30.56
CA TYR A 293 -13.59 -2.10 -30.22
C TYR A 293 -14.69 -2.49 -31.22
N TYR A 294 -15.57 -1.56 -31.61
CA TYR A 294 -16.66 -1.88 -32.54
C TYR A 294 -16.21 -1.94 -34.02
N THR A 295 -15.12 -1.27 -34.40
CA THR A 295 -14.60 -1.29 -35.80
C THR A 295 -13.54 -2.35 -36.09
N THR A 296 -12.62 -2.63 -35.16
CA THR A 296 -11.52 -3.60 -35.37
C THR A 296 -11.59 -4.81 -34.43
N GLY A 297 -12.47 -4.79 -33.42
CA GLY A 297 -12.53 -5.83 -32.39
C GLY A 297 -11.43 -5.76 -31.33
N TYR A 298 -10.47 -4.82 -31.44
CA TYR A 298 -9.35 -4.75 -30.48
C TYR A 298 -9.76 -4.07 -29.18
N ALA A 299 -10.09 -4.88 -28.17
CA ALA A 299 -10.69 -4.45 -26.92
C ALA A 299 -9.75 -3.76 -25.91
N MET A 300 -8.41 -3.81 -26.09
CA MET A 300 -7.46 -3.39 -25.05
C MET A 300 -7.65 -1.93 -24.57
N PRO A 301 -7.72 -0.89 -25.43
CA PRO A 301 -7.84 0.49 -24.95
C PRO A 301 -9.19 0.75 -24.25
N LEU A 302 -10.26 0.09 -24.73
CA LEU A 302 -11.59 0.13 -24.10
C LEU A 302 -11.55 -0.48 -22.70
N HIS A 303 -11.11 -1.74 -22.59
CA HIS A 303 -11.06 -2.48 -21.33
C HIS A 303 -10.11 -1.84 -20.31
N LEU A 304 -8.99 -1.26 -20.76
CA LEU A 304 -8.05 -0.51 -19.93
C LEU A 304 -8.69 0.78 -19.40
N ALA A 305 -9.37 1.54 -20.25
CA ALA A 305 -10.05 2.77 -19.84
C ALA A 305 -11.21 2.48 -18.87
N VAL A 306 -12.07 1.50 -19.18
CA VAL A 306 -13.15 1.02 -18.29
C VAL A 306 -12.59 0.67 -16.91
N ASN A 307 -11.54 -0.13 -16.84
CA ASN A 307 -11.00 -0.60 -15.57
C ASN A 307 -10.37 0.51 -14.72
N ILE A 308 -9.71 1.49 -15.35
CA ILE A 308 -9.15 2.64 -14.63
C ILE A 308 -10.27 3.58 -14.16
N LEU A 309 -11.26 3.87 -15.00
CA LEU A 309 -12.44 4.68 -14.63
C LEU A 309 -13.24 4.03 -13.49
N ALA A 310 -13.44 2.71 -13.55
CA ALA A 310 -14.08 1.93 -12.49
C ALA A 310 -13.29 2.00 -11.17
N TYR A 311 -11.95 2.00 -11.22
CA TYR A 311 -11.11 2.17 -10.04
C TYR A 311 -11.12 3.60 -9.49
N MET A 312 -11.17 4.62 -10.35
CA MET A 312 -11.35 6.01 -9.91
C MET A 312 -12.72 6.22 -9.24
N ALA A 313 -13.79 5.65 -9.81
CA ALA A 313 -15.12 5.65 -9.19
C ALA A 313 -15.14 4.91 -7.85
N ALA A 314 -14.51 3.73 -7.77
CA ALA A 314 -14.36 2.98 -6.52
C ALA A 314 -13.53 3.73 -5.45
N LEU A 315 -12.59 4.58 -5.85
CA LEU A 315 -11.84 5.48 -4.97
C LEU A 315 -12.64 6.74 -4.56
N ALA A 316 -13.78 7.04 -5.19
CA ALA A 316 -14.70 8.10 -4.77
C ALA A 316 -15.73 7.63 -3.71
N VAL A 317 -15.92 6.32 -3.53
CA VAL A 317 -16.86 5.73 -2.55
C VAL A 317 -16.59 6.25 -1.12
N PRO A 318 -17.60 6.74 -0.38
CA PRO A 318 -17.43 7.32 0.97
C PRO A 318 -16.71 6.41 1.97
N GLY A 319 -15.98 7.05 2.90
CA GLY A 319 -15.13 6.40 3.90
C GLY A 319 -15.77 5.23 4.67
N PRO A 320 -16.98 5.37 5.24
CA PRO A 320 -17.62 4.29 6.01
C PRO A 320 -17.85 3.02 5.17
N CYS A 321 -18.31 3.18 3.93
CA CYS A 321 -18.60 2.06 3.03
C CYS A 321 -17.32 1.33 2.60
N ARG A 322 -16.19 2.04 2.49
CA ARG A 322 -14.90 1.51 2.02
C ARG A 322 -14.29 0.40 2.89
N GLN A 323 -14.75 0.26 4.14
CA GLN A 323 -14.36 -0.85 5.03
C GLN A 323 -14.90 -2.22 4.57
N TYR A 324 -15.92 -2.22 3.70
CA TYR A 324 -16.56 -3.41 3.12
C TYR A 324 -16.43 -3.40 1.60
N LEU A 325 -16.69 -2.25 0.97
CA LEU A 325 -16.51 -1.99 -0.45
C LEU A 325 -15.05 -1.65 -0.75
N HIS A 326 -14.18 -2.67 -0.74
CA HIS A 326 -12.76 -2.49 -1.06
C HIS A 326 -12.58 -2.02 -2.53
N PRO A 327 -11.86 -0.92 -2.81
CA PRO A 327 -11.87 -0.31 -4.14
C PRO A 327 -11.49 -1.24 -5.30
N VAL A 328 -10.55 -2.17 -5.10
CA VAL A 328 -10.13 -3.14 -6.15
C VAL A 328 -11.24 -4.13 -6.51
N LEU A 329 -12.11 -4.49 -5.56
CA LEU A 329 -13.20 -5.45 -5.79
C LEU A 329 -14.41 -4.75 -6.40
N VAL A 330 -14.74 -3.55 -5.90
CA VAL A 330 -15.77 -2.68 -6.50
C VAL A 330 -15.44 -2.36 -7.95
N SER A 331 -14.18 -2.00 -8.22
CA SER A 331 -13.74 -1.69 -9.59
C SER A 331 -13.77 -2.92 -10.48
N SER A 332 -13.30 -4.08 -10.01
CA SER A 332 -13.32 -5.31 -10.82
C SER A 332 -14.74 -5.77 -11.16
N LEU A 333 -15.68 -5.68 -10.20
CA LEU A 333 -17.10 -5.98 -10.45
C LEU A 333 -17.70 -5.01 -11.46
N LEU A 334 -17.45 -3.70 -11.30
CA LEU A 334 -17.91 -2.67 -12.25
C LEU A 334 -17.28 -2.85 -13.64
N THR A 335 -16.00 -3.22 -13.73
CA THR A 335 -15.33 -3.58 -14.98
C THR A 335 -16.02 -4.76 -15.66
N VAL A 336 -16.30 -5.85 -14.94
CA VAL A 336 -17.00 -7.03 -15.50
C VAL A 336 -18.40 -6.65 -16.00
N LEU A 337 -19.16 -5.87 -15.23
CA LEU A 337 -20.52 -5.43 -15.63
C LEU A 337 -20.50 -4.52 -16.87
N VAL A 338 -19.52 -3.63 -17.00
CA VAL A 338 -19.39 -2.75 -18.18
C VAL A 338 -18.90 -3.52 -19.40
N ILE A 339 -17.93 -4.43 -19.24
CA ILE A 339 -17.48 -5.32 -20.33
C ILE A 339 -18.65 -6.21 -20.79
N TRP A 340 -19.42 -6.79 -19.86
CA TRP A 340 -20.61 -7.58 -20.18
C TRP A 340 -21.64 -6.79 -20.98
N ALA A 341 -21.96 -5.56 -20.58
CA ALA A 341 -22.91 -4.71 -21.30
C ALA A 341 -22.42 -4.36 -22.72
N LEU A 342 -21.13 -4.05 -22.90
CA LEU A 342 -20.54 -3.71 -24.20
C LEU A 342 -20.44 -4.93 -25.13
N ALA A 343 -20.14 -6.10 -24.56
CA ALA A 343 -20.17 -7.40 -25.24
C ALA A 343 -21.60 -7.77 -25.69
N ALA A 344 -22.59 -7.61 -24.82
CA ALA A 344 -24.00 -7.86 -25.14
C ALA A 344 -24.51 -6.96 -26.28
N ILE A 345 -24.08 -5.69 -26.33
CA ILE A 345 -24.34 -4.78 -27.46
C ILE A 345 -23.67 -5.26 -28.76
N ARG A 346 -22.52 -5.95 -28.67
CA ARG A 346 -21.79 -6.54 -29.81
C ARG A 346 -22.33 -7.90 -30.26
N GLY A 347 -23.12 -8.58 -29.42
CA GLY A 347 -23.52 -9.97 -29.58
C GLY A 347 -22.48 -11.00 -29.10
N ASP A 348 -21.41 -10.55 -28.44
CA ASP A 348 -20.39 -11.43 -27.86
C ASP A 348 -20.86 -12.05 -26.53
N SER A 349 -20.37 -13.26 -26.22
CA SER A 349 -20.52 -13.84 -24.88
C SER A 349 -19.59 -13.16 -23.85
N LEU A 350 -19.94 -13.27 -22.57
CA LEU A 350 -19.08 -12.78 -21.49
C LEU A 350 -17.72 -13.48 -21.49
N ASP A 351 -17.68 -14.78 -21.77
CA ASP A 351 -16.47 -15.58 -21.79
C ASP A 351 -15.51 -15.15 -22.90
N THR A 352 -16.03 -14.86 -24.10
CA THR A 352 -15.24 -14.31 -25.21
C THR A 352 -14.71 -12.90 -24.87
N ALA A 353 -15.54 -12.05 -24.26
CA ALA A 353 -15.16 -10.69 -23.89
C ALA A 353 -14.11 -10.65 -22.77
N LEU A 354 -14.19 -11.55 -21.78
CA LEU A 354 -13.17 -11.70 -20.74
C LEU A 354 -11.92 -12.42 -21.25
N GLY A 355 -12.05 -13.32 -22.23
CA GLY A 355 -10.92 -13.94 -22.92
C GLY A 355 -10.00 -12.90 -23.59
N VAL A 356 -10.59 -11.91 -24.29
CA VAL A 356 -9.80 -10.81 -24.88
C VAL A 356 -9.37 -9.73 -23.86
N TYR A 357 -9.85 -9.78 -22.61
CA TYR A 357 -9.32 -8.93 -21.55
C TYR A 357 -7.88 -9.31 -21.16
N ARG A 358 -7.51 -10.60 -21.24
CA ARG A 358 -6.15 -11.08 -20.98
C ARG A 358 -5.76 -12.16 -21.99
N THR A 359 -5.08 -11.75 -23.07
CA THR A 359 -4.60 -12.64 -24.12
C THR A 359 -3.38 -13.46 -23.70
N GLY A 360 -2.69 -13.04 -22.63
CA GLY A 360 -1.48 -13.69 -22.12
C GLY A 360 -0.19 -12.98 -22.53
N ALA A 361 -0.24 -12.24 -23.65
CA ALA A 361 0.89 -11.53 -24.27
C ALA A 361 1.45 -10.42 -23.38
N LYS A 362 2.23 -10.83 -22.38
CA LYS A 362 2.95 -9.97 -21.43
C LYS A 362 4.24 -9.49 -22.07
N TYR A 363 4.86 -8.45 -21.51
CA TYR A 363 6.17 -7.95 -21.96
C TYR A 363 7.28 -9.04 -22.07
N LEU A 364 7.18 -10.11 -21.28
CA LEU A 364 8.12 -11.24 -21.33
C LEU A 364 7.97 -12.07 -22.62
N GLU A 365 6.74 -12.31 -23.08
CA GLU A 365 6.44 -13.05 -24.32
C GLU A 365 6.76 -12.17 -25.54
N LEU A 366 6.33 -10.91 -25.50
CA LEU A 366 6.51 -9.91 -26.58
C LEU A 366 7.97 -9.46 -26.84
N TRP A 367 8.88 -9.69 -25.89
CA TRP A 367 10.33 -9.47 -26.09
C TRP A 367 11.14 -10.75 -26.31
N GLU A 368 10.52 -11.93 -26.15
CA GLU A 368 11.14 -13.23 -26.37
C GLU A 368 10.89 -13.74 -27.79
N ASP A 369 9.64 -13.64 -28.28
CA ASP A 369 9.27 -13.98 -29.65
C ASP A 369 8.63 -12.77 -30.35
N PRO A 370 9.40 -11.98 -31.13
CA PRO A 370 8.88 -10.85 -31.88
C PRO A 370 7.99 -11.22 -33.07
N GLU A 371 7.85 -12.51 -33.42
CA GLU A 371 6.85 -12.98 -34.39
C GLU A 371 5.50 -13.31 -33.75
N THR A 372 5.34 -13.22 -32.42
CA THR A 372 4.03 -13.37 -31.76
C THR A 372 3.05 -12.27 -32.17
N LYS A 373 2.20 -12.57 -33.16
CA LYS A 373 1.11 -11.70 -33.66
C LYS A 373 -0.03 -11.47 -32.65
N LYS A 374 0.18 -11.77 -31.37
CA LYS A 374 -0.83 -11.78 -30.31
C LYS A 374 -0.83 -10.44 -29.58
N LEU A 375 -1.80 -9.57 -29.91
CA LEU A 375 -1.93 -8.27 -29.26
C LEU A 375 -2.22 -8.42 -27.74
N PRO A 376 -1.66 -7.57 -26.88
CA PRO A 376 -1.85 -7.64 -25.43
C PRO A 376 -3.29 -7.28 -25.02
N GLY A 377 -3.86 -8.03 -24.07
CA GLY A 377 -5.09 -7.63 -23.39
C GLY A 377 -4.85 -6.52 -22.36
N ALA A 378 -5.92 -5.83 -21.94
CA ALA A 378 -5.82 -4.82 -20.88
C ALA A 378 -5.26 -5.42 -19.58
N GLY A 379 -5.66 -6.64 -19.24
CA GLY A 379 -5.13 -7.42 -18.14
C GLY A 379 -3.62 -7.69 -18.24
N ASP A 380 -3.07 -7.85 -19.45
CA ASP A 380 -1.64 -8.07 -19.65
C ASP A 380 -0.83 -6.78 -19.47
N ILE A 381 -1.39 -5.62 -19.84
CA ILE A 381 -0.82 -4.30 -19.53
C ILE A 381 -0.82 -4.05 -18.01
N PHE A 382 -1.92 -4.36 -17.32
CA PHE A 382 -1.98 -4.24 -15.86
C PHE A 382 -1.04 -5.23 -15.15
N ASN A 383 -0.96 -6.49 -15.60
CA ASN A 383 0.01 -7.48 -15.09
C ASN A 383 1.47 -7.10 -15.39
N THR A 384 1.71 -6.33 -16.45
CA THR A 384 3.02 -5.75 -16.78
C THR A 384 3.38 -4.64 -15.79
N ALA A 385 2.48 -3.67 -15.56
CA ALA A 385 2.68 -2.63 -14.56
C ALA A 385 2.81 -3.19 -13.12
N LEU A 386 2.15 -4.31 -12.82
CA LEU A 386 2.24 -5.00 -11.55
C LEU A 386 3.66 -5.49 -11.22
N ASP A 387 4.39 -6.03 -12.20
CA ASP A 387 5.78 -6.48 -11.98
C ASP A 387 6.67 -5.31 -11.56
N ALA A 388 6.53 -4.16 -12.22
CA ALA A 388 7.24 -2.94 -11.83
C ALA A 388 6.82 -2.41 -10.45
N SER A 389 5.55 -2.62 -10.03
CA SER A 389 5.12 -2.36 -8.65
C SER A 389 5.74 -3.31 -7.62
N ILE A 390 5.93 -4.60 -7.97
CA ILE A 390 6.61 -5.57 -7.10
C ILE A 390 8.06 -5.16 -6.90
N VAL A 391 8.80 -4.81 -7.97
CA VAL A 391 10.17 -4.27 -7.87
C VAL A 391 10.20 -2.98 -7.05
N ALA A 392 9.20 -2.12 -7.18
CA ALA A 392 9.11 -0.87 -6.43
C ALA A 392 8.98 -1.03 -4.90
N LEU A 393 8.54 -2.19 -4.39
CA LEU A 393 8.55 -2.50 -2.96
C LEU A 393 9.96 -2.50 -2.34
N ALA A 394 11.02 -2.53 -3.16
CA ALA A 394 12.40 -2.38 -2.70
C ALA A 394 12.66 -1.03 -2.00
N LEU A 395 11.90 0.03 -2.36
CA LEU A 395 12.06 1.36 -1.75
C LEU A 395 11.59 1.41 -0.28
N PRO A 396 10.35 1.03 0.09
CA PRO A 396 9.95 0.98 1.50
C PRO A 396 10.76 -0.06 2.28
N MET A 397 11.14 -1.20 1.67
CA MET A 397 12.07 -2.14 2.31
C MET A 397 13.43 -1.49 2.59
N PHE A 398 14.00 -0.74 1.64
CA PHE A 398 15.25 0.00 1.86
C PHE A 398 15.09 1.12 2.90
N GLN A 399 14.00 1.88 2.87
CA GLN A 399 13.73 2.94 3.85
C GLN A 399 13.80 2.40 5.28
N TYR A 400 13.12 1.29 5.55
CA TYR A 400 13.04 0.66 6.88
C TYR A 400 14.08 -0.47 7.10
N ARG A 401 15.12 -0.58 6.26
CA ARG A 401 16.16 -1.64 6.31
C ARG A 401 16.83 -1.85 7.68
N ARG A 402 16.89 -0.80 8.51
CA ARG A 402 17.44 -0.89 9.88
C ARG A 402 16.51 -1.69 10.80
N GLU A 403 15.22 -1.43 10.72
CA GLU A 403 14.18 -2.19 11.45
C GLU A 403 14.13 -3.63 10.93
N LEU A 404 14.20 -3.84 9.61
CA LEU A 404 14.28 -5.18 9.00
C LEU A 404 15.50 -5.97 9.51
N ARG A 405 16.65 -5.32 9.71
CA ARG A 405 17.85 -5.96 10.30
C ARG A 405 17.67 -6.25 11.79
N THR A 406 17.10 -5.33 12.56
CA THR A 406 16.86 -5.52 14.01
C THR A 406 15.86 -6.64 14.30
N HIS A 407 14.82 -6.78 13.48
CA HIS A 407 13.77 -7.80 13.64
C HIS A 407 13.98 -9.02 12.71
N PHE A 408 15.17 -9.19 12.12
CA PHE A 408 15.44 -10.22 11.11
C PHE A 408 15.01 -11.63 11.52
N VAL A 409 15.35 -12.07 12.74
CA VAL A 409 14.93 -13.40 13.24
C VAL A 409 13.42 -13.48 13.45
N SER A 410 12.80 -12.42 13.99
CA SER A 410 11.35 -12.30 14.17
C SER A 410 10.58 -12.23 12.84
N ILE A 411 11.26 -11.95 11.72
CA ILE A 411 10.67 -12.04 10.37
C ILE A 411 10.94 -13.43 9.78
N VAL A 412 12.20 -13.87 9.73
CA VAL A 412 12.59 -15.08 9.00
C VAL A 412 12.03 -16.35 9.62
N ALA A 413 12.13 -16.52 10.95
CA ALA A 413 11.75 -17.77 11.60
C ALA A 413 10.24 -18.10 11.46
N PRO A 414 9.30 -17.14 11.67
CA PRO A 414 7.89 -17.37 11.34
C PRO A 414 7.66 -17.70 9.87
N ASN A 415 8.24 -16.93 8.94
CA ASN A 415 8.03 -17.14 7.49
C ASN A 415 8.46 -18.55 7.04
N VAL A 416 9.60 -19.05 7.51
CA VAL A 416 10.06 -20.42 7.21
C VAL A 416 9.14 -21.47 7.86
N ALA A 417 8.84 -21.33 9.14
CA ALA A 417 8.02 -22.30 9.87
C ALA A 417 6.59 -22.40 9.30
N ILE A 418 5.97 -21.27 8.94
CA ILE A 418 4.63 -21.25 8.32
C ILE A 418 4.67 -21.80 6.89
N SER A 419 5.77 -21.62 6.13
CA SER A 419 5.93 -22.24 4.82
C SER A 419 5.97 -23.78 4.92
N VAL A 420 6.78 -24.33 5.83
CA VAL A 420 6.82 -25.78 6.10
C VAL A 420 5.45 -26.28 6.57
N ALA A 421 4.81 -25.60 7.52
CA ALA A 421 3.49 -25.97 8.00
C ALA A 421 2.42 -25.93 6.88
N SER A 422 2.48 -24.94 5.98
CA SER A 422 1.57 -24.84 4.83
C SER A 422 1.77 -26.00 3.85
N LEU A 423 3.02 -26.34 3.53
CA LEU A 423 3.39 -27.45 2.64
C LEU A 423 2.97 -28.81 3.19
N LEU A 424 3.13 -29.05 4.49
CA LEU A 424 2.91 -30.36 5.11
C LEU A 424 1.48 -30.57 5.64
N ALA A 425 0.78 -29.52 6.10
CA ALA A 425 -0.53 -29.68 6.73
C ALA A 425 -1.71 -29.56 5.75
N TYR A 426 -1.68 -28.64 4.78
CA TYR A 426 -2.84 -28.44 3.91
C TYR A 426 -3.15 -29.62 2.98
N PRO A 427 -2.19 -30.19 2.23
CA PRO A 427 -2.50 -31.27 1.29
C PRO A 427 -3.18 -32.50 1.93
N PRO A 428 -2.67 -33.11 3.02
CA PRO A 428 -3.34 -34.24 3.65
C PRO A 428 -4.68 -33.85 4.28
N LEU A 429 -4.82 -32.64 4.85
CA LEU A 429 -6.09 -32.17 5.42
C LEU A 429 -7.18 -32.01 4.34
N CYS A 430 -6.83 -31.43 3.19
CA CYS A 430 -7.74 -31.30 2.04
C CYS A 430 -8.15 -32.67 1.49
N LYS A 431 -7.19 -33.60 1.36
CA LYS A 431 -7.40 -34.98 0.92
C LYS A 431 -8.32 -35.74 1.89
N ALA A 432 -8.12 -35.62 3.20
CA ALA A 432 -8.95 -36.26 4.23
C ALA A 432 -10.40 -35.75 4.24
N ILE A 433 -10.61 -34.48 3.91
CA ILE A 433 -11.95 -33.88 3.73
C ILE A 433 -12.58 -34.29 2.37
N GLY A 434 -11.83 -34.99 1.52
CA GLY A 434 -12.29 -35.51 0.23
C GLY A 434 -12.37 -34.43 -0.84
N ILE A 435 -11.34 -33.58 -0.92
CA ILE A 435 -10.96 -32.81 -2.11
C ILE A 435 -10.01 -33.69 -2.96
N SER A 436 -9.99 -33.54 -4.29
CA SER A 436 -9.09 -34.35 -5.13
C SER A 436 -7.60 -34.11 -4.79
N ALA A 437 -6.72 -35.08 -5.07
CA ALA A 437 -5.30 -35.01 -4.67
C ALA A 437 -4.57 -33.83 -5.33
N THR A 438 -4.77 -33.63 -6.64
CA THR A 438 -4.19 -32.50 -7.40
C THR A 438 -4.70 -31.14 -6.93
N ARG A 439 -5.98 -31.02 -6.55
CA ARG A 439 -6.51 -29.79 -5.95
C ARG A 439 -6.07 -29.59 -4.50
N SER A 440 -5.85 -30.67 -3.74
CA SER A 440 -5.32 -30.61 -2.38
C SER A 440 -3.90 -30.05 -2.34
N LEU A 441 -3.05 -30.42 -3.31
CA LEU A 441 -1.69 -29.87 -3.47
C LEU A 441 -1.69 -28.36 -3.76
N ALA A 442 -2.71 -27.81 -4.42
CA ALA A 442 -2.83 -26.37 -4.64
C ALA A 442 -2.91 -25.58 -3.32
N PHE A 443 -3.50 -26.14 -2.26
CA PHE A 443 -3.61 -25.44 -0.98
C PHE A 443 -2.25 -25.18 -0.30
N ALA A 444 -1.21 -25.95 -0.62
CA ALA A 444 0.13 -25.76 -0.04
C ALA A 444 0.68 -24.33 -0.27
N SER A 445 0.34 -23.71 -1.41
CA SER A 445 0.77 -22.36 -1.81
C SER A 445 -0.36 -21.32 -1.75
N ARG A 446 -1.50 -21.62 -1.10
CA ARG A 446 -2.75 -20.80 -1.16
C ARG A 446 -2.64 -19.32 -0.81
N SER A 447 -1.57 -18.90 -0.14
CA SER A 447 -1.39 -17.50 0.32
C SER A 447 -0.35 -16.73 -0.51
N LEU A 448 0.29 -17.39 -1.49
CA LEU A 448 1.24 -16.77 -2.38
C LEU A 448 0.54 -15.85 -3.39
N THR A 449 1.25 -14.82 -3.86
CA THR A 449 0.86 -14.10 -5.08
C THR A 449 0.82 -15.06 -6.26
N LEU A 450 -0.15 -14.92 -7.17
CA LEU A 450 -0.37 -15.83 -8.31
C LEU A 450 0.92 -16.25 -9.06
N ALA A 451 1.82 -15.30 -9.31
CA ALA A 451 3.11 -15.54 -9.97
C ALA A 451 4.03 -16.53 -9.24
N LEU A 452 3.98 -16.59 -7.90
CA LEU A 452 4.68 -17.55 -7.05
C LEU A 452 3.85 -18.82 -6.78
N ALA A 453 2.52 -18.68 -6.74
CA ALA A 453 1.58 -19.75 -6.41
C ALA A 453 1.52 -20.83 -7.51
N VAL A 454 1.41 -20.40 -8.77
CA VAL A 454 1.34 -21.30 -9.93
C VAL A 454 2.60 -22.17 -10.08
N PRO A 455 3.84 -21.65 -10.12
CA PRO A 455 5.01 -22.51 -10.24
C PRO A 455 5.19 -23.42 -9.03
N ALA A 456 4.93 -22.96 -7.80
CA ALA A 456 4.98 -23.82 -6.61
C ALA A 456 4.00 -25.00 -6.70
N THR A 457 2.78 -24.76 -7.20
CA THR A 457 1.78 -25.82 -7.41
C THR A 457 2.13 -26.73 -8.58
N ALA A 458 2.66 -26.19 -9.68
CA ALA A 458 3.10 -26.96 -10.84
C ALA A 458 4.26 -27.92 -10.50
N ASN A 459 5.23 -27.47 -9.70
CA ASN A 459 6.31 -28.30 -9.15
C ASN A 459 5.75 -29.51 -8.37
N LEU A 460 4.71 -29.29 -7.56
CA LEU A 460 3.99 -30.35 -6.85
C LEU A 460 3.09 -31.21 -7.76
N GLY A 461 2.81 -30.81 -9.01
CA GLY A 461 1.82 -31.47 -9.87
C GLY A 461 0.36 -31.22 -9.44
N GLY A 462 0.10 -30.14 -8.73
CA GLY A 462 -1.26 -29.72 -8.36
C GLY A 462 -1.98 -28.94 -9.46
N ASP A 463 -3.27 -28.65 -9.25
CA ASP A 463 -4.09 -27.90 -10.20
C ASP A 463 -3.81 -26.38 -10.16
N SER A 464 -3.25 -25.86 -11.25
CA SER A 464 -2.98 -24.43 -11.46
C SER A 464 -4.24 -23.55 -11.48
N ASN A 465 -5.42 -24.09 -11.81
CA ASN A 465 -6.67 -23.32 -11.77
C ASN A 465 -7.18 -23.16 -10.33
N THR A 466 -7.17 -24.24 -9.55
CA THR A 466 -7.51 -24.20 -8.11
C THR A 466 -6.56 -23.28 -7.34
N VAL A 467 -5.24 -23.32 -7.57
CA VAL A 467 -4.32 -22.40 -6.86
C VAL A 467 -4.60 -20.95 -7.23
N ALA A 468 -4.90 -20.66 -8.50
CA ALA A 468 -5.24 -19.32 -8.93
C ALA A 468 -6.47 -18.80 -8.18
N ALA A 469 -7.56 -19.56 -8.15
CA ALA A 469 -8.78 -19.19 -7.44
C ALA A 469 -8.54 -18.93 -5.94
N ILE A 470 -7.91 -19.86 -5.21
CA ILE A 470 -7.72 -19.71 -3.76
C ILE A 470 -6.71 -18.60 -3.40
N ALA A 471 -5.68 -18.37 -4.21
CA ALA A 471 -4.73 -17.26 -4.01
C ALA A 471 -5.43 -15.90 -4.15
N ILE A 472 -6.34 -15.78 -5.11
CA ILE A 472 -7.15 -14.58 -5.34
C ILE A 472 -8.11 -14.34 -4.16
N VAL A 473 -8.75 -15.40 -3.66
CA VAL A 473 -9.60 -15.32 -2.46
C VAL A 473 -8.78 -15.03 -1.18
N SER A 474 -7.53 -15.46 -1.06
CA SER A 474 -6.64 -15.09 0.07
C SER A 474 -6.25 -13.63 0.06
N GLY A 475 -6.07 -13.04 -1.13
CA GLY A 475 -5.96 -11.58 -1.29
C GLY A 475 -7.21 -10.83 -0.82
N ILE A 476 -8.40 -11.31 -1.16
CA ILE A 476 -9.69 -10.74 -0.69
C ILE A 476 -9.80 -10.81 0.83
N MET A 477 -9.64 -12.01 1.38
CA MET A 477 -9.89 -12.28 2.80
C MET A 477 -8.91 -11.51 3.70
N GLY A 478 -7.64 -11.44 3.27
CA GLY A 478 -6.61 -10.63 3.91
C GLY A 478 -6.91 -9.13 3.94
N VAL A 479 -7.44 -8.59 2.85
CA VAL A 479 -7.79 -7.16 2.76
C VAL A 479 -9.05 -6.83 3.59
N ILE A 480 -10.09 -7.66 3.55
CA ILE A 480 -11.37 -7.37 4.22
C ILE A 480 -11.34 -7.71 5.72
N LEU A 481 -10.72 -8.85 6.09
CA LEU A 481 -10.73 -9.37 7.45
C LEU A 481 -9.39 -9.26 8.17
N GLY A 482 -8.25 -9.18 7.48
CA GLY A 482 -6.92 -9.31 8.11
C GLY A 482 -6.68 -8.33 9.27
N SER A 483 -7.07 -7.07 9.10
CA SER A 483 -7.02 -6.05 10.16
C SER A 483 -8.01 -6.30 11.30
N ARG A 484 -9.18 -6.88 11.02
CA ARG A 484 -10.22 -7.24 12.01
C ARG A 484 -9.74 -8.42 12.86
N ILE A 485 -9.18 -9.46 12.21
CA ILE A 485 -8.62 -10.66 12.83
C ILE A 485 -7.44 -10.31 13.74
N LEU A 486 -6.53 -9.44 13.31
CA LEU A 486 -5.42 -8.98 14.16
C LEU A 486 -5.91 -8.29 15.46
N LYS A 487 -6.99 -7.51 15.40
CA LYS A 487 -7.63 -6.93 16.59
C LYS A 487 -8.31 -7.99 17.47
N TRP A 488 -9.00 -8.97 16.89
CA TRP A 488 -9.60 -10.08 17.64
C TRP A 488 -8.54 -10.95 18.35
N LEU A 489 -7.38 -11.17 17.70
CA LEU A 489 -6.20 -11.84 18.27
C LEU A 489 -5.44 -10.98 19.31
N ARG A 490 -5.93 -9.77 19.62
CA ARG A 490 -5.33 -8.81 20.55
C ARG A 490 -3.87 -8.48 20.22
N VAL A 491 -3.53 -8.42 18.92
CA VAL A 491 -2.25 -7.87 18.45
C VAL A 491 -2.31 -6.34 18.62
N PRO A 492 -1.35 -5.70 19.30
CA PRO A 492 -1.32 -4.26 19.49
C PRO A 492 -1.28 -3.52 18.14
N GLU A 493 -1.91 -2.35 18.05
CA GLU A 493 -1.87 -1.56 16.81
C GLU A 493 -0.45 -1.01 16.53
N ASP A 494 0.36 -0.85 17.56
CA ASP A 494 1.75 -0.43 17.50
C ASP A 494 2.73 -1.56 17.13
N ASP A 495 2.35 -2.85 17.25
CA ASP A 495 3.14 -4.02 16.84
C ASP A 495 3.12 -4.20 15.30
N TYR A 496 3.77 -3.26 14.60
CA TYR A 496 3.91 -3.26 13.15
C TYR A 496 4.67 -4.49 12.61
N VAL A 497 5.45 -5.17 13.47
CA VAL A 497 6.21 -6.38 13.14
C VAL A 497 5.29 -7.58 13.02
N THR A 498 4.54 -7.92 14.07
CA THR A 498 3.53 -9.01 14.00
C THR A 498 2.47 -8.69 12.95
N ARG A 499 2.00 -7.44 12.86
CA ARG A 499 1.01 -7.03 11.86
C ARG A 499 1.53 -7.17 10.43
N GLY A 500 2.77 -6.73 10.16
CA GLY A 500 3.40 -6.82 8.85
C GLY A 500 3.68 -8.26 8.42
N VAL A 501 4.30 -9.06 9.29
CA VAL A 501 4.62 -10.47 8.99
C VAL A 501 3.34 -11.30 8.76
N THR A 502 2.34 -11.17 9.63
CA THR A 502 1.08 -11.94 9.54
C THR A 502 0.34 -11.68 8.23
N LEU A 503 0.27 -10.41 7.81
CA LEU A 503 -0.39 -10.02 6.56
C LEU A 503 0.45 -10.43 5.33
N GLY A 504 1.77 -10.24 5.36
CA GLY A 504 2.64 -10.65 4.27
C GLY A 504 2.58 -12.16 3.96
N VAL A 505 2.46 -13.00 5.00
CA VAL A 505 2.34 -14.45 4.87
C VAL A 505 0.96 -14.91 4.37
N ASN A 506 -0.14 -14.30 4.84
CA ASN A 506 -1.50 -14.80 4.57
C ASN A 506 -2.26 -14.08 3.45
N SER A 507 -1.93 -12.80 3.21
CA SER A 507 -2.85 -11.83 2.59
C SER A 507 -2.39 -11.28 1.24
N SER A 508 -1.31 -11.84 0.68
CA SER A 508 -0.75 -11.49 -0.64
C SER A 508 -0.32 -10.01 -0.77
N ALA A 509 0.19 -9.65 -1.95
CA ALA A 509 0.68 -8.30 -2.25
C ALA A 509 -0.42 -7.22 -2.17
N ILE A 510 -1.71 -7.61 -2.21
CA ILE A 510 -2.85 -6.69 -2.15
C ILE A 510 -2.99 -6.09 -0.74
N ALA A 511 -2.81 -6.87 0.32
CA ALA A 511 -2.79 -6.34 1.68
C ALA A 511 -1.55 -5.46 1.94
N THR A 512 -0.39 -5.81 1.37
CA THR A 512 0.79 -4.93 1.35
C THR A 512 0.47 -3.57 0.72
N ALA A 513 -0.28 -3.53 -0.40
CA ALA A 513 -0.71 -2.29 -1.05
C ALA A 513 -1.70 -1.46 -0.20
N VAL A 514 -2.49 -2.09 0.68
CA VAL A 514 -3.29 -1.39 1.70
C VAL A 514 -2.42 -0.83 2.82
N LEU A 515 -1.46 -1.62 3.31
CA LEU A 515 -0.51 -1.19 4.35
C LEU A 515 0.34 0.00 3.91
N LEU A 516 0.75 0.09 2.63
CA LEU A 516 1.46 1.26 2.10
C LEU A 516 0.70 2.59 2.30
N ARG A 517 -0.61 2.56 2.53
CA ARG A 517 -1.47 3.73 2.77
C ARG A 517 -1.85 3.93 4.25
N THR A 518 -1.71 2.91 5.10
CA THR A 518 -2.15 2.96 6.52
C THR A 518 -1.01 2.81 7.53
N ASP A 519 0.03 2.04 7.19
CA ASP A 519 1.19 1.75 8.02
C ASP A 519 2.38 1.32 7.13
N PRO A 520 3.20 2.28 6.64
CA PRO A 520 4.31 1.99 5.74
C PRO A 520 5.41 1.09 6.32
N ARG A 521 5.53 1.00 7.67
CA ARG A 521 6.48 0.09 8.33
C ARG A 521 5.98 -1.35 8.25
N ALA A 522 4.74 -1.58 8.68
CA ALA A 522 4.09 -2.88 8.51
C ALA A 522 4.06 -3.28 7.03
N ALA A 523 3.91 -2.32 6.10
CA ALA A 523 4.01 -2.58 4.66
C ALA A 523 5.37 -3.13 4.24
N ALA A 524 6.49 -2.53 4.67
CA ALA A 524 7.83 -3.01 4.35
C ALA A 524 8.12 -4.41 4.91
N LEU A 525 7.66 -4.71 6.13
CA LEU A 525 7.76 -6.04 6.73
C LEU A 525 6.83 -7.06 6.03
N SER A 526 5.66 -6.60 5.54
CA SER A 526 4.73 -7.39 4.71
C SER A 526 5.33 -7.70 3.34
N SER A 527 6.00 -6.75 2.69
CA SER A 527 6.75 -6.97 1.44
C SER A 527 7.83 -8.02 1.61
N LEU A 528 8.70 -7.88 2.63
CA LEU A 528 9.77 -8.84 2.89
C LEU A 528 9.22 -10.23 3.24
N SER A 529 8.17 -10.30 4.07
CA SER A 529 7.56 -11.58 4.48
C SER A 529 6.90 -12.29 3.30
N MET A 530 6.09 -11.58 2.50
CA MET A 530 5.48 -12.13 1.29
C MET A 530 6.52 -12.70 0.33
N SER A 531 7.60 -11.95 0.07
CA SER A 531 8.70 -12.40 -0.79
C SER A 531 9.45 -13.59 -0.19
N LEU A 532 9.67 -13.62 1.13
CA LEU A 532 10.39 -14.68 1.82
C LEU A 532 9.56 -15.97 1.90
N PHE A 533 8.32 -15.92 2.40
CA PHE A 533 7.37 -17.04 2.42
C PHE A 533 7.17 -17.62 1.01
N GLY A 534 7.08 -16.76 -0.01
CA GLY A 534 7.09 -17.17 -1.42
C GLY A 534 8.35 -17.88 -1.86
N THR A 535 9.52 -17.31 -1.57
CA THR A 535 10.81 -17.89 -1.98
C THR A 535 11.08 -19.22 -1.29
N VAL A 536 10.80 -19.33 0.00
CA VAL A 536 10.95 -20.58 0.77
C VAL A 536 9.98 -21.65 0.27
N THR A 537 8.71 -21.28 0.00
CA THR A 537 7.72 -22.24 -0.52
C THR A 537 8.10 -22.73 -1.92
N VAL A 538 8.45 -21.83 -2.86
CA VAL A 538 8.89 -22.22 -4.20
C VAL A 538 10.14 -23.11 -4.11
N LEU A 539 11.17 -22.71 -3.35
CA LEU A 539 12.39 -23.49 -3.16
C LEU A 539 12.11 -24.92 -2.66
N PHE A 540 11.27 -25.07 -1.62
CA PHE A 540 10.91 -26.38 -1.11
C PHE A 540 10.09 -27.22 -2.10
N THR A 541 9.19 -26.61 -2.89
CA THR A 541 8.49 -27.34 -3.97
C THR A 541 9.41 -27.73 -5.13
N SER A 542 10.46 -26.96 -5.42
CA SER A 542 11.42 -27.24 -6.50
C SER A 542 12.43 -28.34 -6.14
N ILE A 543 12.58 -28.71 -4.86
CA ILE A 543 13.49 -29.77 -4.40
C ILE A 543 12.78 -31.13 -4.55
N PRO A 544 13.22 -32.03 -5.46
CA PRO A 544 12.42 -33.22 -5.82
C PRO A 544 12.12 -34.18 -4.65
N PRO A 545 13.04 -34.45 -3.69
CA PRO A 545 12.70 -35.24 -2.51
C PRO A 545 11.56 -34.65 -1.65
N ILE A 546 11.50 -33.31 -1.53
CA ILE A 546 10.45 -32.63 -0.77
C ILE A 546 9.14 -32.64 -1.57
N ALA A 547 9.19 -32.41 -2.89
CA ALA A 547 8.02 -32.48 -3.76
C ALA A 547 7.37 -33.87 -3.74
N THR A 548 8.17 -34.94 -3.85
CA THR A 548 7.70 -36.33 -3.78
C THR A 548 7.15 -36.68 -2.40
N PHE A 549 7.75 -36.17 -1.32
CA PHE A 549 7.19 -36.35 0.03
C PHE A 549 5.82 -35.64 0.18
N VAL A 550 5.67 -34.42 -0.32
CA VAL A 550 4.39 -33.70 -0.28
C VAL A 550 3.32 -34.35 -1.17
N ARG A 551 3.71 -35.02 -2.28
CA ARG A 551 2.82 -35.85 -3.11
C ARG A 551 2.34 -37.11 -2.37
N SER A 552 3.22 -37.84 -1.69
CA SER A 552 2.82 -39.07 -1.00
C SER A 552 1.83 -38.82 0.14
N LEU A 553 1.87 -37.65 0.79
CA LEU A 553 0.85 -37.21 1.77
C LEU A 553 -0.58 -37.11 1.20
N VAL A 554 -0.76 -37.04 -0.12
CA VAL A 554 -2.09 -37.08 -0.77
C VAL A 554 -2.35 -38.37 -1.56
N GLY A 555 -1.43 -39.35 -1.49
CA GLY A 555 -1.49 -40.60 -2.25
C GLY A 555 -1.23 -40.41 -3.75
N LEU A 556 -0.14 -39.71 -4.09
CA LEU A 556 0.43 -39.52 -5.42
C LEU A 556 1.95 -39.77 -5.40
#